data_AF-A0A8K0SK34-F1
#
_entry.id   AF-A0A8K0SK34-F1
#
_cell.length_a   1.000
_cell.length_b   1.000
_cell.length_c   1.000
_cell.angle_alpha   90.00
_cell.angle_beta   90.00
_cell.angle_gamma   90.00
#
_symmetry.space_group_name_H-M   'P 1'
#
loop_
_entity.id
_entity.type
_entity.pdbx_description
1 polymer ?
#
loop_
_entity_poly.entity_id
_entity_poly.type
_entity_poly.pdbx_seq_one_letter_code
_entity_poly.pdbx_strand_id
1 'polypeptide(L)'
;MSKKQVPVAFVASLSRPYQVCGTGFRWTSSTSWDYWCLIPVRTLITCHVMTEEHAKSRAGSNQMDPFHYIHLSGMEVDVRGSHIGLFTSHDNSSGATSLVVINLLDNRLHRLIEEPLKRVRSAIVRRSDSKEPMNPWFAHLIFLSSALRWWNNVLFCFNQQLVKHEKKLQEEIERQSSAFSTESKTINTALHTMAAHLHRYKSELSRVEFILNELKSPKFSTHADPLEKPLAATDDRDPTRFQIDRLVSQLSAIMSFAGELEKKIQNILTLLFNQIQVTNDQTLQAILNASQIDAKMSQKIAFQSHQLSISMKNDSVAMKTIAIVTMTFLPAASFAVG
;
A
#
# COMPACT_ATOMS: atom_id res chain seq x y z
N MET A 1 23.90 23.10 -30.32
CA MET A 1 23.58 21.93 -29.46
C MET A 1 24.27 20.71 -30.05
N SER A 2 25.17 20.05 -29.32
CA SER A 2 25.74 18.78 -29.82
C SER A 2 24.67 17.70 -29.77
N LYS A 3 24.53 16.92 -30.85
CA LYS A 3 23.62 15.78 -30.88
C LYS A 3 24.24 14.65 -30.06
N LYS A 4 23.73 14.42 -28.84
CA LYS A 4 24.13 13.25 -28.05
C LYS A 4 23.35 12.02 -28.51
N GLN A 5 24.05 10.93 -28.81
CA GLN A 5 23.44 9.68 -29.22
C GLN A 5 23.05 8.86 -27.98
N VAL A 6 21.85 9.12 -27.47
CA VAL A 6 21.29 8.40 -26.32
C VAL A 6 21.04 6.93 -26.68
N PRO A 7 21.42 5.95 -25.84
CA PRO A 7 21.20 4.53 -26.11
C PRO A 7 19.72 4.18 -26.28
N VAL A 8 19.40 3.33 -27.26
CA VAL A 8 18.03 2.79 -27.45
C VAL A 8 17.54 2.08 -26.18
N ALA A 9 18.43 1.40 -25.46
CA ALA A 9 18.12 0.73 -24.20
C ALA A 9 17.60 1.69 -23.12
N PHE A 10 18.12 2.93 -23.07
CA PHE A 10 17.64 3.96 -22.13
C PHE A 10 16.27 4.51 -22.54
N VAL A 11 16.03 4.70 -23.84
CA VAL A 11 14.71 5.12 -24.34
C VAL A 11 13.66 4.02 -24.11
N ALA A 12 14.04 2.76 -24.35
CA ALA A 12 13.21 1.60 -24.11
C ALA A 12 12.87 1.43 -22.62
N SER A 13 13.80 1.75 -21.72
CA SER A 13 13.53 1.68 -20.28
C SER A 13 12.56 2.77 -19.82
N LEU A 14 12.65 3.99 -20.37
CA LEU A 14 11.71 5.09 -20.07
C LEU A 14 10.27 4.78 -20.51
N SER A 15 10.10 3.99 -21.56
CA SER A 15 8.79 3.63 -22.11
C SER A 15 8.14 2.41 -21.45
N ARG A 16 8.84 1.74 -20.53
CA ARG A 16 8.36 0.54 -19.82
C ARG A 16 8.36 0.73 -18.30
N PRO A 17 7.55 1.67 -17.77
CA PRO A 17 7.56 2.02 -16.34
C PRO A 17 7.15 0.86 -15.41
N TYR A 18 6.51 -0.17 -15.95
CA TYR A 18 6.11 -1.37 -15.20
C TYR A 18 7.27 -2.34 -14.95
N GLN A 19 8.32 -2.30 -15.77
CA GLN A 19 9.48 -3.18 -15.66
C GLN A 19 10.59 -2.50 -14.84
N VAL A 20 11.12 -3.23 -13.86
CA VAL A 20 12.21 -2.78 -12.99
C VAL A 20 13.56 -2.93 -13.70
N CYS A 21 13.66 -2.42 -14.93
CA CYS A 21 14.82 -2.59 -15.81
C CYS A 21 15.23 -1.22 -16.35
N GLY A 22 16.53 -0.96 -16.51
CA GLY A 22 16.98 0.27 -17.17
C GLY A 22 18.24 0.90 -16.61
N THR A 23 19.16 0.10 -16.08
CA THR A 23 20.54 0.56 -15.92
C THR A 23 21.37 0.00 -17.04
N GLY A 24 22.39 0.75 -17.40
CA GLY A 24 23.38 0.24 -18.31
C GLY A 24 24.59 1.13 -18.36
N PHE A 25 25.65 0.54 -18.91
CA PHE A 25 26.93 1.17 -19.05
C PHE A 25 27.53 0.74 -20.38
N ARG A 26 28.23 1.65 -21.04
CA ARG A 26 29.04 1.34 -22.21
C ARG A 26 30.23 2.27 -22.29
N TRP A 27 31.32 1.76 -22.85
CA TRP A 27 32.38 2.60 -23.39
C TRP A 27 31.97 3.08 -24.77
N THR A 28 32.10 4.37 -25.03
CA THR A 28 31.88 4.97 -26.36
C THR A 28 33.19 5.19 -27.11
N SER A 29 34.29 5.32 -26.38
CA SER A 29 35.66 5.39 -26.90
C SER A 29 36.63 4.81 -25.85
N SER A 30 37.95 4.89 -26.11
CA SER A 30 38.97 4.49 -25.13
C SER A 30 38.99 5.37 -23.87
N THR A 31 38.48 6.62 -23.96
CA THR A 31 38.50 7.58 -22.85
C THR A 31 37.11 7.99 -22.39
N SER A 32 36.05 7.68 -23.15
CA SER A 32 34.70 8.14 -22.87
C SER A 32 33.74 6.99 -22.64
N TRP A 33 32.82 7.19 -21.69
CA TRP A 33 31.81 6.21 -21.32
C TRP A 33 30.46 6.87 -21.08
N ASP A 34 29.40 6.07 -21.24
CA ASP A 34 28.04 6.43 -20.90
C ASP A 34 27.51 5.51 -19.81
N TYR A 35 26.77 6.07 -18.87
CA TYR A 35 26.00 5.36 -17.87
C TYR A 35 24.56 5.89 -17.85
N TRP A 36 23.60 5.02 -17.63
CA TRP A 36 22.22 5.42 -17.41
C TRP A 36 21.54 4.61 -16.33
N CYS A 37 20.54 5.21 -15.69
CA CYS A 37 19.67 4.55 -14.73
C CYS A 37 18.27 5.15 -14.70
N LEU A 38 17.32 4.37 -14.19
CA LEU A 38 15.97 4.80 -13.83
C LEU A 38 15.83 4.70 -12.32
N ILE A 39 15.67 5.84 -11.66
CA ILE A 39 15.47 5.91 -10.22
C ILE A 39 13.96 5.89 -9.96
N PRO A 40 13.41 4.83 -9.35
CA PRO A 40 12.01 4.81 -8.96
C PRO A 40 11.79 5.74 -7.77
N VAL A 41 10.72 6.53 -7.84
CA VAL A 41 10.38 7.51 -6.82
C VAL A 41 8.90 7.47 -6.51
N ARG A 42 8.58 7.64 -5.22
CA ARG A 42 7.22 7.89 -4.74
C ARG A 42 7.21 9.25 -4.08
N THR A 43 6.17 10.04 -4.35
CA THR A 43 6.03 11.40 -3.82
C THR A 43 4.65 11.60 -3.23
N LEU A 44 4.57 12.53 -2.28
CA LEU A 44 3.33 12.91 -1.60
C LEU A 44 2.72 14.12 -2.29
N ILE A 45 1.42 14.06 -2.56
CA ILE A 45 0.63 15.20 -3.02
C ILE A 45 -0.51 15.40 -2.04
N THR A 46 -0.70 16.61 -1.55
CA THR A 46 -1.88 16.94 -0.76
C THR A 46 -3.14 16.67 -1.57
N CYS A 47 -4.07 15.92 -0.98
CA CYS A 47 -5.35 15.65 -1.59
C CYS A 47 -6.37 16.65 -1.05
N HIS A 48 -7.03 17.37 -1.97
CA HIS A 48 -8.12 18.30 -1.64
C HIS A 48 -9.51 17.74 -1.98
N VAL A 49 -9.55 16.46 -2.36
CA VAL A 49 -10.68 15.79 -2.97
C VAL A 49 -11.26 14.79 -1.96
N MET A 50 -12.59 14.70 -1.89
CA MET A 50 -13.26 13.76 -0.97
C MET A 50 -13.09 12.31 -1.46
N THR A 51 -13.04 11.35 -0.53
CA THR A 51 -12.83 9.92 -0.83
C THR A 51 -13.79 9.37 -1.91
N GLU A 52 -15.03 9.85 -1.91
CA GLU A 52 -16.08 9.45 -2.88
C GLU A 52 -15.79 9.92 -4.32
N GLU A 53 -15.05 11.02 -4.48
CA GLU A 53 -14.68 11.53 -5.79
C GLU A 53 -13.49 10.77 -6.39
N HIS A 54 -12.63 10.17 -5.54
CA HIS A 54 -11.58 9.27 -6.02
C HIS A 54 -12.15 8.04 -6.72
N ALA A 55 -13.25 7.48 -6.20
CA ALA A 55 -13.91 6.30 -6.75
C ALA A 55 -14.45 6.52 -8.19
N LYS A 56 -14.60 7.76 -8.64
CA LYS A 56 -15.03 8.10 -10.02
C LYS A 56 -13.91 7.98 -11.05
N SER A 57 -12.65 7.91 -10.63
CA SER A 57 -11.49 7.79 -11.53
C SER A 57 -11.04 6.33 -11.66
N ARG A 58 -10.56 5.92 -12.84
CA ARG A 58 -10.05 4.54 -13.08
C ARG A 58 -8.94 4.13 -12.08
N ALA A 59 -8.09 5.08 -11.71
CA ALA A 59 -7.01 4.85 -10.75
C ALA A 59 -7.52 4.83 -9.30
N GLY A 60 -8.48 5.69 -8.95
CA GLY A 60 -9.07 5.70 -7.61
C GLY A 60 -10.08 4.57 -7.35
N SER A 61 -10.74 4.04 -8.39
CA SER A 61 -11.57 2.83 -8.30
C SER A 61 -10.75 1.54 -8.23
N ASN A 62 -9.46 1.60 -8.54
CA ASN A 62 -8.54 0.45 -8.50
C ASN A 62 -7.22 0.80 -7.80
N GLN A 63 -7.32 1.34 -6.59
CA GLN A 63 -6.12 1.66 -5.78
C GLN A 63 -5.36 0.41 -5.33
N MET A 64 -5.98 -0.78 -5.41
CA MET A 64 -5.31 -2.05 -5.12
C MET A 64 -4.18 -2.36 -6.11
N ASP A 65 -4.22 -1.79 -7.31
CA ASP A 65 -3.10 -1.83 -8.26
C ASP A 65 -1.98 -0.87 -7.81
N PRO A 66 -0.79 -1.37 -7.44
CA PRO A 66 0.32 -0.56 -6.92
C PRO A 66 1.01 0.32 -7.97
N PHE A 67 0.63 0.19 -9.25
CA PHE A 67 1.06 1.10 -10.31
C PHE A 67 0.25 2.40 -10.34
N HIS A 68 -0.95 2.41 -9.75
CA HIS A 68 -1.71 3.63 -9.52
C HIS A 68 -1.23 4.35 -8.25
N TYR A 69 -1.86 5.48 -7.96
CA TYR A 69 -1.66 6.15 -6.68
C TYR A 69 -2.47 5.46 -5.58
N ILE A 70 -2.00 5.56 -4.33
CA ILE A 70 -2.80 5.21 -3.15
C ILE A 70 -3.20 6.49 -2.43
N HIS A 71 -4.48 6.59 -2.07
CA HIS A 71 -4.97 7.68 -1.23
C HIS A 71 -4.93 7.26 0.24
N LEU A 72 -4.23 8.03 1.06
CA LEU A 72 -4.16 7.82 2.50
C LEU A 72 -5.14 8.78 3.17
N SER A 73 -6.39 8.35 3.34
CA SER A 73 -7.50 9.20 3.78
C SER A 73 -7.29 9.88 5.13
N GLY A 74 -6.65 9.20 6.08
CA GLY A 74 -6.35 9.79 7.37
C GLY A 74 -5.25 10.84 7.30
N MET A 75 -4.44 10.83 6.24
CA MET A 75 -3.33 11.76 6.05
C MET A 75 -3.64 12.84 5.01
N GLU A 76 -4.78 12.75 4.31
CA GLU A 76 -5.19 13.67 3.25
C GLU A 76 -4.13 13.83 2.16
N VAL A 77 -3.47 12.72 1.81
CA VAL A 77 -2.40 12.70 0.79
C VAL A 77 -2.59 11.56 -0.20
N ASP A 78 -2.22 11.83 -1.44
CA ASP A 78 -2.01 10.84 -2.49
C ASP A 78 -0.51 10.50 -2.57
N VAL A 79 -0.18 9.22 -2.48
CA VAL A 79 1.16 8.73 -2.81
C VAL A 79 1.19 8.35 -4.29
N ARG A 80 2.03 9.02 -5.07
CA ARG A 80 2.13 8.79 -6.53
C ARG A 80 3.49 8.25 -6.93
N GLY A 81 3.48 7.21 -7.77
CA GLY A 81 4.69 6.62 -8.36
C GLY A 81 5.14 7.32 -9.63
N SER A 82 6.45 7.41 -9.80
CA SER A 82 7.10 7.88 -11.01
C SER A 82 8.55 7.40 -11.09
N HIS A 83 9.26 7.83 -12.12
CA HIS A 83 10.66 7.50 -12.36
C HIS A 83 11.42 8.75 -12.81
N ILE A 84 12.70 8.82 -12.44
CA ILE A 84 13.65 9.80 -12.96
C ILE A 84 14.69 9.06 -13.78
N GLY A 85 14.75 9.37 -15.07
CA GLY A 85 15.81 8.89 -15.95
C GLY A 85 17.04 9.77 -15.86
N LEU A 86 18.19 9.16 -15.58
CA LEU A 86 19.49 9.82 -15.64
C LEU A 86 20.33 9.17 -16.71
N PHE A 87 20.94 9.99 -17.55
CA PHE A 87 21.95 9.59 -18.51
C PHE A 87 23.17 10.50 -18.33
N THR A 88 24.32 9.91 -18.08
CA THR A 88 25.60 10.60 -17.93
C THR A 88 26.55 10.09 -18.99
N SER A 89 27.17 11.04 -19.68
CA SER A 89 28.31 10.80 -20.56
C SER A 89 29.52 11.50 -19.97
N HIS A 90 30.63 10.80 -19.83
CA HIS A 90 31.86 11.33 -19.25
C HIS A 90 33.04 10.99 -20.13
N ASP A 91 33.95 11.95 -20.28
CA ASP A 91 35.22 11.77 -20.98
C ASP A 91 36.38 11.95 -20.00
N ASN A 92 37.10 10.87 -19.72
CA ASN A 92 38.23 10.82 -18.81
C ASN A 92 39.39 11.73 -19.28
N SER A 93 39.51 11.98 -20.59
CA SER A 93 40.62 12.77 -21.14
C SER A 93 40.44 14.27 -20.92
N SER A 94 39.23 14.79 -21.15
CA SER A 94 38.89 16.19 -20.91
C SER A 94 38.34 16.46 -19.50
N GLY A 95 37.98 15.42 -18.75
CA GLY A 95 37.22 15.51 -17.50
C GLY A 95 35.77 16.00 -17.69
N ALA A 96 35.32 16.18 -18.94
CA ALA A 96 34.00 16.73 -19.23
C ALA A 96 32.90 15.73 -18.86
N THR A 97 31.96 16.16 -18.03
CA THR A 97 30.78 15.36 -17.65
C THR A 97 29.51 16.02 -18.15
N SER A 98 28.62 15.19 -18.68
CA SER A 98 27.54 15.64 -19.53
C SER A 98 26.26 14.89 -19.18
N LEU A 99 25.36 15.55 -18.44
CA LEU A 99 24.16 14.95 -17.86
C LEU A 99 22.89 15.25 -18.67
N VAL A 100 22.01 14.27 -18.82
CA VAL A 100 20.63 14.40 -19.29
C VAL A 100 19.72 13.84 -18.20
N VAL A 101 18.73 14.63 -17.79
CA VAL A 101 17.73 14.24 -16.79
C VAL A 101 16.36 14.26 -17.45
N ILE A 102 15.63 13.15 -17.38
CA ILE A 102 14.25 13.04 -17.84
C ILE A 102 13.39 12.80 -16.62
N ASN A 103 12.55 13.78 -16.29
CA ASN A 103 11.66 13.71 -15.17
C ASN A 103 10.25 13.33 -15.64
N LEU A 104 9.73 12.20 -15.15
CA LEU A 104 8.39 11.71 -15.46
C LEU A 104 7.40 12.00 -14.31
N LEU A 105 7.78 12.83 -13.33
CA LEU A 105 6.93 13.23 -12.22
C LEU A 105 5.83 14.19 -12.69
N ASP A 106 4.74 14.20 -11.93
CA ASP A 106 3.62 15.12 -12.14
C ASP A 106 4.09 16.58 -12.03
N ASN A 107 3.79 17.40 -13.04
CA ASN A 107 4.24 18.80 -13.10
C ASN A 107 3.73 19.66 -11.93
N ARG A 108 2.65 19.24 -11.26
CA ARG A 108 2.18 19.88 -10.01
C ARG A 108 3.25 19.87 -8.91
N LEU A 109 4.20 18.94 -8.99
CA LEU A 109 5.32 18.78 -8.06
C LEU A 109 6.59 19.53 -8.49
N HIS A 110 6.48 20.58 -9.31
CA HIS A 110 7.60 21.37 -9.82
C HIS A 110 8.69 21.68 -8.77
N ARG A 111 8.31 22.04 -7.53
CA ARG A 111 9.28 22.33 -6.46
C ARG A 111 10.12 21.12 -6.05
N LEU A 112 9.49 19.95 -5.94
CA LEU A 112 10.18 18.69 -5.63
C LEU A 112 11.05 18.25 -6.82
N ILE A 113 10.54 18.41 -8.03
CA ILE A 113 11.23 18.09 -9.29
C ILE A 113 12.51 18.92 -9.46
N GLU A 114 12.44 20.22 -9.16
CA GLU A 114 13.55 21.14 -9.37
C GLU A 114 14.63 21.07 -8.29
N GLU A 115 14.32 20.58 -7.09
CA GLU A 115 15.26 20.53 -5.97
C GLU A 115 16.58 19.81 -6.28
N PRO A 116 16.59 18.57 -6.79
CA PRO A 116 17.84 17.89 -7.15
C PRO A 116 18.57 18.61 -8.29
N LEU A 117 17.84 19.17 -9.27
CA LEU A 117 18.44 19.94 -10.36
C LEU A 117 19.12 21.23 -9.84
N LYS A 118 18.50 21.93 -8.88
CA LYS A 118 19.08 23.11 -8.23
C LYS A 118 20.35 22.75 -7.46
N ARG A 119 20.36 21.60 -6.77
CA ARG A 119 21.56 21.09 -6.09
C ARG A 119 22.68 20.73 -7.06
N VAL A 120 22.37 20.08 -8.18
CA VAL A 120 23.34 19.78 -9.25
C VAL A 120 23.93 21.07 -9.81
N ARG A 121 23.10 22.06 -10.18
CA ARG A 121 23.58 23.36 -10.67
C ARG A 121 24.45 24.07 -9.63
N SER A 122 24.03 24.07 -8.37
CA SER A 122 24.80 24.67 -7.28
C SER A 122 26.15 23.97 -7.07
N ALA A 123 26.20 22.64 -7.21
CA ALA A 123 27.44 21.88 -7.09
C ALA A 123 28.40 22.18 -8.25
N ILE A 124 27.88 22.34 -9.48
CA ILE A 124 28.65 22.76 -10.65
C ILE A 124 29.23 24.15 -10.43
N VAL A 125 28.41 25.13 -10.01
CA VAL A 125 28.86 26.51 -9.77
C VAL A 125 29.92 26.59 -8.66
N ARG A 126 29.74 25.87 -7.54
CA ARG A 126 30.75 25.87 -6.46
C ARG A 126 32.10 25.28 -6.88
N ARG A 127 32.11 24.43 -7.91
CA ARG A 127 33.33 23.78 -8.40
C ARG A 127 33.92 24.43 -9.64
N SER A 128 33.27 25.42 -10.26
CA SER A 128 33.87 26.13 -11.41
C SER A 128 35.19 26.81 -11.05
N ASP A 129 35.37 27.14 -9.77
CA ASP A 129 36.56 27.84 -9.27
C ASP A 129 37.64 26.88 -8.74
N SER A 130 37.35 25.56 -8.70
CA SER A 130 38.29 24.53 -8.25
C SER A 130 39.02 23.89 -9.42
N LYS A 131 40.32 23.59 -9.23
CA LYS A 131 41.14 22.85 -10.22
C LYS A 131 40.94 21.34 -10.16
N GLU A 132 40.22 20.83 -9.16
CA GLU A 132 39.99 19.39 -9.02
C GLU A 132 38.87 18.90 -9.95
N PRO A 133 39.08 17.78 -10.68
CA PRO A 133 38.04 17.21 -11.52
C PRO A 133 36.81 16.87 -10.68
N MET A 134 35.63 17.21 -11.19
CA MET A 134 34.38 16.86 -10.52
C MET A 134 34.13 15.37 -10.67
N ASN A 135 33.83 14.70 -9.55
CA ASN A 135 33.43 13.30 -9.55
C ASN A 135 32.26 13.10 -10.55
N PRO A 136 32.38 12.21 -11.55
CA PRO A 136 31.35 12.00 -12.57
C PRO A 136 30.01 11.50 -12.02
N TRP A 137 30.02 10.95 -10.80
CA TRP A 137 28.85 10.40 -10.11
C TRP A 137 28.09 11.41 -9.25
N PHE A 138 28.59 12.64 -9.08
CA PHE A 138 28.00 13.63 -8.16
C PHE A 138 26.49 13.85 -8.38
N ALA A 139 26.05 13.90 -9.64
CA ALA A 139 24.65 14.09 -9.98
C ALA A 139 23.80 12.89 -9.54
N HIS A 140 24.27 11.66 -9.80
CA HIS A 140 23.59 10.45 -9.36
C HIS A 140 23.43 10.43 -7.83
N LEU A 141 24.47 10.78 -7.09
CA LEU A 141 24.41 10.85 -5.62
C LEU A 141 23.40 11.88 -5.13
N ILE A 142 23.31 13.04 -5.78
CA ILE A 142 22.30 14.07 -5.46
C ILE A 142 20.88 13.54 -5.72
N PHE A 143 20.63 12.95 -6.88
CA PHE A 143 19.31 12.41 -7.21
C PHE A 143 18.91 11.22 -6.32
N LEU A 144 19.83 10.30 -6.04
CA LEU A 144 19.61 9.17 -5.13
C LEU A 144 19.34 9.65 -3.70
N SER A 145 20.12 10.62 -3.19
CA SER A 145 19.85 11.22 -1.87
C SER A 145 18.47 11.86 -1.78
N SER A 146 18.01 12.49 -2.86
CA SER A 146 16.70 13.14 -2.92
C SER A 146 15.58 12.11 -2.99
N ALA A 147 15.76 11.05 -3.79
CA ALA A 147 14.83 9.93 -3.87
C ALA A 147 14.67 9.22 -2.52
N LEU A 148 15.77 8.91 -1.82
CA LEU A 148 15.70 8.28 -0.49
C LEU A 148 14.97 9.17 0.53
N ARG A 149 15.14 10.49 0.46
CA ARG A 149 14.38 11.43 1.29
C ARG A 149 12.87 11.37 1.00
N TRP A 150 12.48 11.29 -0.26
CA TRP A 150 11.07 11.17 -0.64
C TRP A 150 10.47 9.83 -0.19
N TRP A 151 11.22 8.73 -0.36
CA TRP A 151 10.84 7.42 0.15
C TRP A 151 10.62 7.42 1.66
N ASN A 152 11.53 8.03 2.41
CA ASN A 152 11.40 8.17 3.86
C ASN A 152 10.11 8.91 4.24
N ASN A 153 9.79 10.01 3.56
CA ASN A 153 8.56 10.76 3.81
C ASN A 153 7.30 9.94 3.48
N VAL A 154 7.32 9.18 2.38
CA VAL A 154 6.21 8.30 1.98
C VAL A 154 5.95 7.23 3.05
N LEU A 155 7.00 6.52 3.49
CA LEU A 155 6.85 5.50 4.52
C LEU A 155 6.43 6.08 5.87
N PHE A 156 6.85 7.31 6.19
CA PHE A 156 6.38 8.00 7.39
C PHE A 156 4.87 8.27 7.34
N CYS A 157 4.33 8.80 6.24
CA CYS A 157 2.88 8.98 6.09
C CYS A 157 2.14 7.64 6.13
N PHE A 158 2.73 6.60 5.55
CA PHE A 158 2.21 5.25 5.60
C PHE A 158 2.07 4.74 7.03
N ASN A 159 3.09 4.94 7.86
CA ASN A 159 3.07 4.60 9.28
C ASN A 159 1.96 5.36 10.03
N GLN A 160 1.84 6.67 9.81
CA GLN A 160 0.80 7.47 10.46
C GLN A 160 -0.61 6.99 10.09
N GLN A 161 -0.84 6.59 8.84
CA GLN A 161 -2.10 6.00 8.41
C GLN A 161 -2.37 4.66 9.12
N LEU A 162 -1.37 3.79 9.26
CA LEU A 162 -1.51 2.52 9.99
C LEU A 162 -1.82 2.74 11.46
N VAL A 163 -1.16 3.70 12.12
CA VAL A 163 -1.47 4.06 13.52
C VAL A 163 -2.92 4.54 13.66
N LYS A 164 -3.42 5.33 12.70
CA LYS A 164 -4.83 5.77 12.70
C LYS A 164 -5.80 4.59 12.52
N HIS A 165 -5.49 3.64 11.64
CA HIS A 165 -6.32 2.44 11.46
C HIS A 165 -6.32 1.55 12.71
N GLU A 166 -5.16 1.31 13.30
CA GLU A 166 -5.02 0.53 14.54
C GLU A 166 -5.81 1.15 15.68
N LYS A 167 -5.67 2.47 15.89
CA LYS A 167 -6.43 3.19 16.93
C LYS A 167 -7.93 3.09 16.73
N LYS A 168 -8.41 3.32 15.49
CA LYS A 168 -9.84 3.21 15.17
C LYS A 168 -10.37 1.80 15.44
N LEU A 169 -9.60 0.77 15.10
CA LEU A 169 -9.97 -0.61 15.34
C LEU A 169 -10.06 -0.93 16.84
N GLN A 170 -9.11 -0.44 17.64
CA GLN A 170 -9.15 -0.57 19.10
C GLN A 170 -10.39 0.12 19.70
N GLU A 171 -10.72 1.32 19.24
CA GLU A 171 -11.93 2.04 19.66
C GLU A 171 -13.22 1.27 19.30
N GLU A 172 -13.27 0.58 18.16
CA GLU A 172 -14.40 -0.29 17.78
C GLU A 172 -14.53 -1.52 18.69
N ILE A 173 -13.39 -2.12 19.06
CA ILE A 173 -13.33 -3.26 19.98
C ILE A 173 -13.83 -2.86 21.36
N GLU A 174 -13.35 -1.72 21.88
CA GLU A 174 -13.77 -1.19 23.19
C GLU A 174 -15.27 -0.90 23.25
N ARG A 175 -15.84 -0.40 22.15
CA ARG A 175 -17.28 -0.11 22.04
C ARG A 175 -18.15 -1.36 21.83
N GLN A 176 -17.56 -2.54 21.70
CA GLN A 176 -18.26 -3.79 21.33
C GLN A 176 -19.12 -3.60 20.06
N SER A 177 -18.62 -2.79 19.12
CA SER A 177 -19.31 -2.59 17.85
C SER A 177 -19.39 -3.90 17.07
N SER A 178 -20.41 -4.05 16.22
CA SER A 178 -20.50 -5.21 15.33
C SER A 178 -19.23 -5.29 14.48
N ALA A 179 -18.56 -6.45 14.46
CA ALA A 179 -17.25 -6.62 13.83
C ALA A 179 -17.25 -6.53 12.29
N PHE A 180 -18.38 -6.21 11.69
CA PHE A 180 -18.55 -6.00 10.26
C PHE A 180 -19.23 -4.66 9.98
N SER A 181 -18.91 -3.65 10.78
CA SER A 181 -19.30 -2.28 10.49
C SER A 181 -18.73 -1.84 9.13
N THR A 182 -19.32 -0.80 8.57
CA THR A 182 -18.82 -0.17 7.34
C THR A 182 -17.38 0.29 7.50
N GLU A 183 -17.00 0.72 8.71
CA GLU A 183 -15.64 1.12 9.06
C GLU A 183 -14.66 -0.06 9.02
N SER A 184 -14.94 -1.20 9.66
CA SER A 184 -14.04 -2.35 9.65
C SER A 184 -13.80 -2.89 8.22
N LYS A 185 -14.84 -2.87 7.35
CA LYS A 185 -14.70 -3.19 5.92
C LYS A 185 -13.78 -2.22 5.18
N THR A 186 -13.90 -0.93 5.48
CA THR A 186 -13.07 0.12 4.89
C THR A 186 -11.61 -0.03 5.33
N ILE A 187 -11.38 -0.29 6.62
CA ILE A 187 -10.05 -0.56 7.17
C ILE A 187 -9.44 -1.80 6.51
N ASN A 188 -10.19 -2.90 6.38
CA ASN A 188 -9.72 -4.12 5.73
C ASN A 188 -9.27 -3.87 4.29
N THR A 189 -10.09 -3.16 3.52
CA THR A 189 -9.77 -2.81 2.12
C THR A 189 -8.54 -1.91 2.04
N ALA A 190 -8.43 -0.91 2.93
CA ALA A 190 -7.28 -0.03 3.00
C ALA A 190 -6.00 -0.79 3.36
N LEU A 191 -6.04 -1.71 4.32
CA LEU A 191 -4.89 -2.51 4.74
C LEU A 191 -4.37 -3.43 3.63
N HIS A 192 -5.27 -4.11 2.89
CA HIS A 192 -4.86 -4.92 1.74
C HIS A 192 -4.29 -4.08 0.60
N THR A 193 -4.88 -2.92 0.34
CA THR A 193 -4.36 -1.95 -0.64
C THR A 193 -2.97 -1.48 -0.23
N MET A 194 -2.80 -1.10 1.04
CA MET A 194 -1.53 -0.72 1.62
C MET A 194 -0.49 -1.85 1.50
N ALA A 195 -0.84 -3.10 1.83
CA ALA A 195 0.06 -4.24 1.69
C ALA A 195 0.59 -4.41 0.26
N ALA A 196 -0.30 -4.32 -0.74
CA ALA A 196 0.07 -4.42 -2.16
C ALA A 196 1.05 -3.30 -2.59
N HIS A 197 0.79 -2.07 -2.16
CA HIS A 197 1.68 -0.92 -2.41
C HIS A 197 3.03 -1.10 -1.71
N LEU A 198 3.05 -1.52 -0.45
CA LEU A 198 4.27 -1.71 0.31
C LEU A 198 5.16 -2.80 -0.29
N HIS A 199 4.56 -3.90 -0.78
CA HIS A 199 5.28 -4.92 -1.52
C HIS A 199 5.98 -4.34 -2.77
N ARG A 200 5.26 -3.53 -3.55
CA ARG A 200 5.84 -2.83 -4.71
C ARG A 200 6.93 -1.84 -4.30
N TYR A 201 6.74 -1.11 -3.20
CA TYR A 201 7.73 -0.15 -2.69
C TYR A 201 9.04 -0.86 -2.33
N LYS A 202 8.98 -2.03 -1.69
CA LYS A 202 10.17 -2.84 -1.42
C LYS A 202 10.89 -3.24 -2.71
N SER A 203 10.17 -3.66 -3.75
CA SER A 203 10.78 -3.95 -5.06
C SER A 203 11.45 -2.72 -5.71
N GLU A 204 10.82 -1.54 -5.60
CA GLU A 204 11.38 -0.27 -6.09
C GLU A 204 12.61 0.17 -5.27
N LEU A 205 12.62 -0.06 -3.95
CA LEU A 205 13.78 0.22 -3.09
C LEU A 205 14.95 -0.72 -3.37
N SER A 206 14.70 -2.02 -3.59
CA SER A 206 15.73 -2.97 -4.04
C SER A 206 16.34 -2.58 -5.38
N ARG A 207 15.59 -1.85 -6.23
CA ARG A 207 16.15 -1.29 -7.46
C ARG A 207 17.12 -0.13 -7.17
N VAL A 208 16.80 0.73 -6.21
CA VAL A 208 17.73 1.77 -5.74
C VAL A 208 19.00 1.14 -5.15
N GLU A 209 18.86 0.03 -4.43
CA GLU A 209 19.99 -0.75 -3.90
C GLU A 209 20.90 -1.24 -5.02
N PHE A 210 20.33 -1.81 -6.07
CA PHE A 210 21.08 -2.24 -7.24
C PHE A 210 21.86 -1.09 -7.88
N ILE A 211 21.24 0.08 -8.05
CA ILE A 211 21.92 1.26 -8.61
C ILE A 211 23.10 1.67 -7.72
N LEU A 212 22.93 1.73 -6.40
CA LEU A 212 24.00 2.08 -5.47
C LEU A 212 25.15 1.05 -5.51
N ASN A 213 24.83 -0.24 -5.59
CA ASN A 213 25.80 -1.31 -5.70
C ASN A 213 26.56 -1.26 -7.03
N GLU A 214 25.89 -0.90 -8.14
CA GLU A 214 26.57 -0.62 -9.41
C GLU A 214 27.53 0.54 -9.27
N LEU A 215 27.11 1.68 -8.70
CA LEU A 215 27.98 2.85 -8.51
C LEU A 215 29.18 2.56 -7.59
N LYS A 216 29.05 1.59 -6.67
CA LYS A 216 30.14 1.11 -5.81
C LYS A 216 31.11 0.17 -6.54
N SER A 217 30.72 -0.36 -7.71
CA SER A 217 31.48 -1.40 -8.40
C SER A 217 32.88 -0.89 -8.82
N PRO A 218 33.93 -1.72 -8.68
CA PRO A 218 35.28 -1.36 -9.11
C PRO A 218 35.37 -0.94 -10.58
N LYS A 219 34.44 -1.43 -11.41
CA LYS A 219 34.31 -1.11 -12.84
C LYS A 219 34.13 0.39 -13.13
N PHE A 220 33.72 1.15 -12.13
CA PHE A 220 33.49 2.60 -12.20
C PHE A 220 34.50 3.42 -11.40
N SER A 221 35.55 2.77 -10.88
CA SER A 221 36.64 3.47 -10.19
C SER A 221 37.40 4.31 -11.21
N THR A 222 37.46 5.61 -10.96
CA THR A 222 38.06 6.66 -11.81
C THR A 222 39.59 6.56 -11.99
N HIS A 223 40.21 5.47 -11.52
CA HIS A 223 41.66 5.22 -11.57
C HIS A 223 42.07 4.01 -12.41
N ALA A 224 41.16 3.41 -13.20
CA ALA A 224 41.52 2.28 -14.03
C ALA A 224 42.27 2.73 -15.29
N ASP A 225 43.58 2.95 -15.15
CA ASP A 225 44.50 2.70 -16.26
C ASP A 225 44.51 1.17 -16.49
N PRO A 226 44.14 0.65 -17.67
CA PRO A 226 44.11 -0.80 -17.93
C PRO A 226 45.49 -1.47 -17.81
N LEU A 227 46.57 -0.68 -17.72
CA LEU A 227 47.96 -1.15 -17.74
C LEU A 227 48.69 -1.10 -16.40
N GLU A 228 48.13 -0.49 -15.35
CA GLU A 228 48.79 -0.46 -14.04
C GLU A 228 48.33 -1.64 -13.16
N LYS A 229 49.31 -2.49 -12.81
CA LYS A 229 49.16 -3.60 -11.86
C LYS A 229 48.52 -3.10 -10.54
N PRO A 230 47.79 -3.97 -9.82
CA PRO A 230 47.16 -3.63 -8.55
C PRO A 230 48.24 -3.53 -7.47
N LEU A 231 48.93 -2.39 -7.41
CA LEU A 231 49.71 -2.02 -6.24
C LEU A 231 48.71 -1.55 -5.18
N ALA A 232 48.62 -2.37 -4.14
CA ALA A 232 47.87 -2.12 -2.95
C ALA A 232 48.13 -0.71 -2.40
N ALA A 233 47.16 0.17 -2.63
CA ALA A 233 46.80 1.20 -1.68
C ALA A 233 45.28 1.13 -1.56
N THR A 234 44.83 0.51 -0.47
CA THR A 234 43.57 0.87 0.19
C THR A 234 43.62 2.37 0.44
N ASP A 235 43.27 3.18 -0.56
CA ASP A 235 42.92 4.57 -0.31
C ASP A 235 41.52 4.53 0.32
N ASP A 236 41.54 4.30 1.63
CA ASP A 236 40.40 4.31 2.56
C ASP A 236 39.79 5.73 2.66
N ARG A 237 40.03 6.60 1.67
CA ARG A 237 39.66 8.02 1.64
C ARG A 237 39.02 8.49 0.34
N ASP A 238 38.42 7.64 -0.48
CA ASP A 238 37.58 8.13 -1.58
C ASP A 238 36.28 8.75 -1.00
N PRO A 239 36.12 10.09 -1.02
CA PRO A 239 34.93 10.75 -0.49
C PRO A 239 33.65 10.31 -1.21
N THR A 240 33.76 9.79 -2.44
CA THR A 240 32.66 9.24 -3.23
C THR A 240 32.16 7.94 -2.63
N ARG A 241 33.06 7.02 -2.28
CA ARG A 241 32.70 5.74 -1.67
C ARG A 241 32.02 5.96 -0.33
N PHE A 242 32.53 6.87 0.50
CA PHE A 242 31.86 7.24 1.75
C PHE A 242 30.45 7.79 1.54
N GLN A 243 30.23 8.62 0.51
CA GLN A 243 28.89 9.11 0.17
C GLN A 243 27.97 7.98 -0.28
N ILE A 244 28.46 7.05 -1.10
CA ILE A 244 27.69 5.87 -1.53
C ILE A 244 27.34 5.00 -0.33
N ASP A 245 28.31 4.70 0.54
CA ASP A 245 28.09 3.89 1.76
C ASP A 245 27.08 4.54 2.70
N ARG A 246 27.10 5.87 2.83
CA ARG A 246 26.07 6.61 3.57
C ARG A 246 24.69 6.43 2.95
N LEU A 247 24.57 6.49 1.62
CA LEU A 247 23.29 6.27 0.93
C LEU A 247 22.81 4.82 1.05
N VAL A 248 23.73 3.84 0.99
CA VAL A 248 23.42 2.43 1.21
C VAL A 248 22.93 2.20 2.64
N SER A 249 23.58 2.79 3.64
CA SER A 249 23.15 2.75 5.03
C SER A 249 21.76 3.37 5.22
N GLN A 250 21.51 4.54 4.61
CA GLN A 250 20.19 5.19 4.63
C GLN A 250 19.12 4.32 3.97
N LEU A 251 19.42 3.70 2.82
CA LEU A 251 18.50 2.81 2.14
C LEU A 251 18.19 1.57 2.97
N SER A 252 19.19 0.96 3.61
CA SER A 252 19.01 -0.18 4.51
C SER A 252 18.07 0.15 5.66
N ALA A 253 18.22 1.33 6.27
CA ALA A 253 17.29 1.80 7.31
C ALA A 253 15.86 1.98 6.77
N ILE A 254 15.69 2.55 5.58
CA ILE A 254 14.38 2.71 4.91
C ILE A 254 13.75 1.33 4.62
N MET A 255 14.53 0.36 4.14
CA MET A 255 14.06 -1.00 3.85
C MET A 255 13.69 -1.77 5.13
N SER A 256 14.47 -1.61 6.21
CA SER A 256 14.13 -2.15 7.53
C SER A 256 12.79 -1.59 8.03
N PHE A 257 12.61 -0.27 7.94
CA PHE A 257 11.37 0.39 8.32
C PHE A 257 10.19 -0.09 7.47
N ALA A 258 10.37 -0.27 6.15
CA ALA A 258 9.34 -0.87 5.30
C ALA A 258 8.97 -2.30 5.76
N GLY A 259 9.94 -3.10 6.22
CA GLY A 259 9.69 -4.42 6.81
C GLY A 259 8.92 -4.35 8.14
N GLU A 260 9.17 -3.34 8.97
CA GLU A 260 8.40 -3.09 10.19
C GLU A 260 6.94 -2.72 9.88
N LEU A 261 6.71 -1.88 8.86
CA LEU A 261 5.36 -1.52 8.41
C LEU A 261 4.58 -2.71 7.88
N GLU A 262 5.24 -3.65 7.19
CA GLU A 262 4.61 -4.88 6.72
C GLU A 262 4.13 -5.75 7.89
N LYS A 263 4.99 -5.92 8.91
CA LYS A 263 4.61 -6.61 10.15
C LYS A 263 3.47 -5.90 10.87
N LYS A 264 3.48 -4.56 10.91
CA LYS A 264 2.39 -3.76 11.50
C LYS A 264 1.07 -3.97 10.75
N ILE A 265 1.08 -4.01 9.41
CA ILE A 265 -0.12 -4.35 8.62
C ILE A 265 -0.64 -5.74 8.99
N GLN A 266 0.24 -6.74 9.06
CA GLN A 266 -0.14 -8.11 9.43
C GLN A 266 -0.76 -8.18 10.84
N ASN A 267 -0.19 -7.45 11.80
CA ASN A 267 -0.72 -7.38 13.16
C ASN A 267 -2.12 -6.74 13.19
N ILE A 268 -2.33 -5.63 12.47
CA ILE A 268 -3.65 -4.96 12.42
C ILE A 268 -4.68 -5.86 11.71
N LEU A 269 -4.31 -6.52 10.61
CA LEU A 269 -5.18 -7.51 9.94
C LEU A 269 -5.55 -8.66 10.88
N THR A 270 -4.59 -9.17 11.66
CA THR A 270 -4.84 -10.24 12.63
C THR A 270 -5.79 -9.79 13.72
N LEU A 271 -5.61 -8.57 14.24
CA LEU A 271 -6.53 -7.96 15.22
C LEU A 271 -7.95 -7.86 14.65
N LEU A 272 -8.08 -7.40 13.40
CA LEU A 272 -9.37 -7.28 12.71
C LEU A 272 -10.05 -8.63 12.54
N PHE A 273 -9.33 -9.67 12.09
CA PHE A 273 -9.89 -11.02 11.93
C PHE A 273 -10.31 -11.64 13.26
N ASN A 274 -9.51 -11.47 14.32
CA ASN A 274 -9.86 -11.95 15.66
C ASN A 274 -11.15 -11.30 16.16
N GLN A 275 -11.31 -9.98 15.94
CA GLN A 275 -12.55 -9.28 16.29
C GLN A 275 -13.75 -9.82 15.49
N ILE A 276 -13.60 -9.99 14.18
CA ILE A 276 -14.63 -10.59 13.31
C ILE A 276 -15.07 -11.96 13.84
N GLN A 277 -14.12 -12.81 14.21
CA GLN A 277 -14.40 -14.14 14.74
C GLN A 277 -15.16 -14.06 16.07
N VAL A 278 -14.68 -13.27 17.04
CA VAL A 278 -15.32 -13.15 18.35
C VAL A 278 -16.76 -12.65 18.24
N THR A 279 -17.02 -11.63 17.42
CA THR A 279 -18.38 -11.11 17.26
C THR A 279 -19.29 -12.07 16.49
N ASN A 280 -18.76 -12.80 15.50
CA ASN A 280 -19.54 -13.84 14.82
C ASN A 280 -19.94 -14.96 15.79
N ASP A 281 -19.02 -15.41 16.65
CA ASP A 281 -19.29 -16.44 17.65
C ASP A 281 -20.35 -15.98 18.66
N GLN A 282 -20.27 -14.73 19.14
CA GLN A 282 -21.27 -14.14 20.02
C GLN A 282 -22.65 -14.05 19.35
N THR A 283 -22.68 -13.65 18.08
CA THR A 283 -23.91 -13.55 17.30
C THR A 283 -24.55 -14.94 17.10
N LEU A 284 -23.73 -15.94 16.78
CA LEU A 284 -24.17 -17.33 16.64
C LEU A 284 -24.75 -17.85 17.96
N GLN A 285 -24.10 -17.60 19.09
CA GLN A 285 -24.60 -17.98 20.41
C GLN A 285 -25.93 -17.30 20.74
N ALA A 286 -26.09 -16.01 20.42
CA ALA A 286 -27.34 -15.30 20.62
C ALA A 286 -28.49 -15.89 19.78
N ILE A 287 -28.23 -16.23 18.51
CA ILE A 287 -29.20 -16.88 17.61
C ILE A 287 -29.58 -18.27 18.14
N LEU A 288 -28.59 -19.06 18.59
CA LEU A 288 -28.84 -20.39 19.15
C LEU A 288 -29.69 -20.31 20.42
N ASN A 289 -29.40 -19.35 21.31
CA ASN A 289 -30.19 -19.13 22.52
C ASN A 289 -31.63 -18.69 22.19
N ALA A 290 -31.81 -17.76 21.26
CA ALA A 290 -33.13 -17.35 20.80
C ALA A 290 -33.91 -18.52 20.18
N SER A 291 -33.26 -19.31 19.33
CA SER A 291 -33.85 -20.51 18.72
C SER A 291 -34.25 -21.56 19.76
N GLN A 292 -33.46 -21.75 20.81
CA GLN A 292 -33.81 -22.66 21.91
C GLN A 292 -35.01 -22.15 22.72
N ILE A 293 -35.11 -20.84 22.95
CA ILE A 293 -36.26 -20.22 23.62
C ILE A 293 -37.52 -20.38 22.76
N ASP A 294 -37.43 -20.09 21.46
CA ASP A 294 -38.54 -20.24 20.51
C ASP A 294 -38.99 -21.70 20.37
N ALA A 295 -38.06 -22.66 20.38
CA ALA A 295 -38.39 -24.08 20.38
C ALA A 295 -39.15 -24.50 21.65
N LYS A 296 -38.72 -24.04 22.83
CA LYS A 296 -39.42 -24.30 24.10
C LYS A 296 -40.80 -23.65 24.13
N MET A 297 -40.91 -22.41 23.65
CA MET A 297 -42.17 -21.68 23.53
C MET A 297 -43.13 -22.42 22.59
N SER A 298 -42.63 -22.84 21.42
CA SER A 298 -43.40 -23.60 20.42
C SER A 298 -43.88 -24.93 20.98
N GLN A 299 -43.03 -25.65 21.73
CA GLN A 299 -43.41 -26.90 22.39
C GLN A 299 -44.52 -26.67 23.43
N LYS A 300 -44.42 -25.60 24.24
CA LYS A 300 -45.45 -25.25 25.23
C LYS A 300 -46.78 -24.90 24.55
N ILE A 301 -46.74 -24.11 23.47
CA ILE A 301 -47.92 -23.75 22.69
C ILE A 301 -48.55 -25.00 22.06
N ALA A 302 -47.74 -25.89 21.49
CA ALA A 302 -48.23 -27.15 20.92
C ALA A 302 -48.93 -28.02 21.98
N PHE A 303 -48.36 -28.12 23.17
CA PHE A 303 -48.97 -28.85 24.29
C PHE A 303 -50.29 -28.22 24.74
N GLN A 304 -50.32 -26.89 24.92
CA GLN A 304 -51.55 -26.17 25.29
C GLN A 304 -52.63 -26.28 24.20
N SER A 305 -52.25 -26.20 22.93
CA SER A 305 -53.15 -26.39 21.79
C SER A 305 -53.72 -27.81 21.76
N HIS A 306 -52.90 -28.82 22.04
CA HIS A 306 -53.36 -30.20 22.14
C HIS A 306 -54.38 -30.38 23.29
N GLN A 307 -54.11 -29.83 24.47
CA GLN A 307 -55.06 -29.85 25.58
C GLN A 307 -56.37 -29.12 25.26
N LEU A 308 -56.28 -27.95 24.63
CA LEU A 308 -57.45 -27.20 24.18
C LEU A 308 -58.27 -28.01 23.17
N SER A 309 -57.61 -28.68 22.21
CA SER A 309 -58.29 -29.55 21.25
C SER A 309 -59.00 -30.73 21.91
N ILE A 310 -58.44 -31.31 22.97
CA ILE A 310 -59.10 -32.36 23.75
C ILE A 310 -60.33 -31.79 24.48
N SER A 311 -60.18 -30.63 25.13
CA SER A 311 -61.31 -29.96 25.80
C SER A 311 -62.44 -29.64 24.82
N MET A 312 -62.11 -29.03 23.67
CA MET A 312 -63.09 -28.72 22.62
C MET A 312 -63.77 -29.96 22.05
N LYS A 313 -63.04 -31.09 21.94
CA LYS A 313 -63.63 -32.37 21.54
C LYS A 313 -64.65 -32.83 22.59
N ASN A 314 -64.32 -32.73 23.87
CA ASN A 314 -65.23 -33.11 24.96
C ASN A 314 -66.46 -32.19 25.01
N ASP A 315 -66.27 -30.87 24.86
CA ASP A 315 -67.35 -29.90 24.78
C ASP A 315 -68.26 -30.16 23.57
N SER A 316 -67.67 -30.52 22.42
CA SER A 316 -68.44 -30.91 21.23
C SER A 316 -69.30 -32.15 21.48
N VAL A 317 -68.79 -33.16 22.20
CA VAL A 317 -69.56 -34.36 22.57
C VAL A 317 -70.69 -34.00 23.53
N ALA A 318 -70.44 -33.17 24.55
CA ALA A 318 -71.45 -32.72 25.49
C ALA A 318 -72.56 -31.92 24.78
N MET A 319 -72.19 -30.98 23.91
CA MET A 319 -73.13 -30.16 23.15
C MET A 319 -73.98 -31.00 22.18
N LYS A 320 -73.37 -31.97 21.48
CA LYS A 320 -74.10 -32.92 20.63
C LYS A 320 -75.08 -33.76 21.46
N THR A 321 -74.69 -34.21 22.64
CA THR A 321 -75.56 -34.97 23.56
C THR A 321 -76.74 -34.11 24.01
N ILE A 322 -76.49 -32.87 24.45
CA ILE A 322 -77.56 -31.94 24.83
C ILE A 322 -78.50 -31.70 23.65
N ALA A 323 -77.98 -31.47 22.44
CA ALA A 323 -78.81 -31.30 21.26
C ALA A 323 -79.70 -32.53 20.98
N ILE A 324 -79.14 -33.74 21.07
CA ILE A 324 -79.89 -35.00 20.88
C ILE A 324 -80.97 -35.16 21.95
N VAL A 325 -80.64 -34.95 23.23
CA VAL A 325 -81.59 -35.01 24.35
C VAL A 325 -82.69 -33.97 24.16
N THR A 326 -82.33 -32.72 23.84
CA THR A 326 -83.31 -31.65 23.64
C THR A 326 -84.21 -31.96 22.44
N MET A 327 -83.67 -32.47 21.31
CA MET A 327 -84.46 -32.89 20.15
C MET A 327 -85.38 -34.09 20.42
N THR A 328 -85.02 -34.98 21.35
CA THR A 328 -85.89 -36.11 21.74
C THR A 328 -86.99 -35.69 22.70
N PHE A 329 -86.71 -34.75 23.61
CA PHE A 329 -87.68 -34.29 24.60
C PHE A 329 -88.54 -33.09 24.15
N LEU A 330 -88.13 -32.31 23.15
CA LEU A 330 -88.93 -31.21 22.57
C LEU A 330 -90.28 -31.68 21.98
N PRO A 331 -90.34 -32.78 21.20
CA PRO A 331 -91.60 -33.36 20.76
C PRO A 331 -92.44 -33.85 21.95
N ALA A 332 -91.82 -34.52 22.93
CA ALA A 332 -92.52 -35.04 24.11
C ALA A 332 -93.12 -33.92 24.98
N ALA A 333 -92.44 -32.79 25.14
CA ALA A 333 -92.96 -31.61 25.81
C ALA A 333 -94.11 -30.94 25.03
N SER A 334 -94.07 -31.01 23.69
CA SER A 334 -95.16 -30.50 22.83
C SER A 334 -96.40 -31.40 22.87
N PHE A 335 -96.25 -32.71 23.13
CA PHE A 335 -97.36 -33.65 23.36
C PHE A 335 -97.92 -33.64 24.79
N ALA A 336 -97.23 -33.03 25.76
CA ALA A 336 -97.70 -32.94 27.15
C ALA A 336 -98.57 -31.69 27.43
N VAL A 337 -98.73 -30.79 26.46
CA VAL A 337 -99.50 -29.53 26.57
C VAL A 337 -100.60 -29.43 25.49
N GLY A 338 -100.80 -30.45 24.66
CA GLY A 338 -101.95 -30.62 23.77
C GLY A 338 -102.84 -31.76 24.26
#